data_AF-A0A379AEW9-F1
#
_entry.id   AF-A0A379AEW9-F1
#
_cell.length_a   1.000
_cell.length_b   1.000
_cell.length_c   1.000
_cell.angle_alpha   90.00
_cell.angle_beta   90.00
_cell.angle_gamma   90.00
#
_symmetry.space_group_name_H-M   'P 1'
#
loop_
_entity.id
_entity.type
_entity.pdbx_description
1 polymer ?
#
loop_
_entity_poly.entity_id
_entity_poly.type
_entity_poly.pdbx_seq_one_letter_code
_entity_poly.pdbx_strand_id
1 'polypeptide(L)' 'MKRAILWLIQSFFYLLPAAVIVAGVYIFICFVPQYAALLSFAWVIVVSYVYIKFNRWY' A
#
# COMPACT_ATOMS: atom_id res chain seq x y z
N MET A 1 -25.61 7.52 10.72
CA MET A 1 -24.90 8.00 9.51
C MET A 1 -23.39 8.21 9.70
N LYS A 2 -22.93 8.88 10.78
CA LYS A 2 -21.49 9.10 11.04
C LYS A 2 -20.62 7.82 11.06
N ARG A 3 -21.11 6.72 11.65
CA ARG A 3 -20.38 5.44 11.69
C ARG A 3 -20.22 4.77 10.31
N ALA A 4 -21.20 4.87 9.43
CA ALA A 4 -21.13 4.28 8.09
C ALA A 4 -20.11 5.02 7.22
N ILE A 5 -20.05 6.35 7.33
CA ILE A 5 -19.05 7.19 6.65
C ILE A 5 -17.65 6.88 7.18
N LEU A 6 -17.48 6.74 8.50
CA LEU A 6 -16.20 6.30 9.10
C LEU A 6 -15.80 4.90 8.61
N TRP A 7 -16.74 3.97 8.52
CA TRP A 7 -16.49 2.61 7.98
C TRP A 7 -16.06 2.62 6.51
N LEU A 8 -16.68 3.48 5.70
CA LEU A 8 -16.35 3.66 4.30
C LEU A 8 -14.93 4.24 4.16
N ILE A 9 -14.64 5.32 4.88
CA ILE A 9 -13.32 5.96 4.89
C ILE A 9 -12.25 4.98 5.39
N GLN A 10 -12.55 4.18 6.42
CA GLN A 10 -11.64 3.16 6.93
C GLN A 10 -11.39 2.04 5.91
N SER A 11 -12.39 1.62 5.14
CA SER A 11 -12.19 0.67 4.03
C SER A 11 -11.34 1.26 2.89
N PHE A 12 -11.53 2.54 2.57
CA PHE A 12 -10.67 3.24 1.59
C PHE A 12 -9.23 3.40 2.08
N PHE A 13 -9.03 3.53 3.40
CA PHE A 13 -7.70 3.53 4.02
C PHE A 13 -6.95 2.22 3.79
N TYR A 14 -7.63 1.07 3.67
CA TYR A 14 -7.00 -0.20 3.30
C TYR A 14 -6.81 -0.37 1.78
N LEU A 15 -7.63 0.31 0.97
CA LEU A 15 -7.47 0.33 -0.49
C LEU A 15 -6.22 1.11 -0.93
N LEU A 16 -5.90 2.19 -0.21
CA LEU A 16 -4.77 3.05 -0.52
C LEU A 16 -3.41 2.32 -0.52
N PRO A 17 -3.01 1.58 0.54
CA PRO A 17 -1.77 0.81 0.54
C PRO A 17 -1.80 -0.30 -0.51
N ALA A 18 -2.95 -0.94 -0.75
CA ALA A 18 -3.08 -1.95 -1.80
C ALA A 18 -2.81 -1.36 -3.19
N ALA A 19 -3.39 -0.20 -3.52
CA ALA A 19 -3.17 0.49 -4.79
C ALA A 19 -1.71 0.92 -4.97
N VAL A 20 -1.06 1.42 -3.90
CA VAL A 20 0.36 1.80 -3.90
C VAL A 20 1.28 0.59 -4.09
N ILE A 21 0.94 -0.55 -3.48
CA ILE A 21 1.68 -1.80 -3.70
C ILE A 21 1.58 -2.22 -5.16
N VAL A 22 0.38 -2.28 -5.73
CA VAL A 22 0.16 -2.69 -7.12
C VAL A 22 0.88 -1.77 -8.10
N ALA A 23 0.82 -0.45 -7.89
CA ALA A 23 1.54 0.51 -8.71
C ALA A 23 3.06 0.29 -8.68
N GLY A 24 3.63 0.07 -7.49
CA GLY A 24 5.07 -0.21 -7.35
C GLY A 24 5.49 -1.50 -8.04
N VAL A 25 4.73 -2.59 -7.82
CA VAL A 25 4.99 -3.88 -8.47
C VAL A 25 4.95 -3.75 -10.00
N TYR A 26 3.96 -3.05 -10.54
CA TYR A 26 3.86 -2.80 -11.98
C TYR A 26 5.09 -2.07 -12.52
N ILE A 27 5.55 -1.02 -11.82
CA ILE A 27 6.76 -0.29 -12.18
C ILE A 27 7.99 -1.21 -12.14
N PHE A 28 8.16 -2.05 -11.13
CA PHE A 28 9.32 -2.93 -11.06
C PHE A 28 9.34 -3.96 -12.18
N ILE A 29 8.18 -4.51 -12.54
CA ILE A 29 8.07 -5.45 -13.67
C ILE A 29 8.41 -4.76 -14.99
N CYS A 30 7.93 -3.53 -15.21
CA CYS A 30 8.17 -2.81 -16.46
C CYS A 30 9.62 -2.30 -16.61
N PHE A 31 10.25 -1.83 -15.52
CA PHE A 31 11.53 -1.13 -15.61
C PHE A 31 12.72 -1.93 -15.07
N VAL A 32 12.51 -2.87 -14.15
CA VAL A 32 13.59 -3.65 -13.53
C VAL A 32 13.18 -5.13 -13.37
N PRO A 33 12.79 -5.82 -14.47
CA PRO A 33 12.21 -7.17 -14.40
C PRO A 33 13.12 -8.20 -13.72
N GLN A 34 14.44 -8.07 -13.89
CA GLN A 34 15.43 -8.97 -13.29
C GLN A 34 15.42 -8.96 -11.74
N TYR A 35 15.04 -7.83 -11.13
CA TYR A 35 14.97 -7.67 -9.67
C TYR A 35 13.54 -7.46 -9.17
N ALA A 36 12.54 -7.58 -10.05
CA ALA A 36 11.16 -7.19 -9.75
C ALA A 36 10.59 -7.93 -8.54
N ALA A 37 10.89 -9.23 -8.39
CA ALA A 37 10.45 -10.00 -7.23
C ALA A 37 11.03 -9.46 -5.91
N LEU A 38 12.35 -9.21 -5.87
CA LEU A 38 13.04 -8.74 -4.68
C LEU A 38 12.63 -7.30 -4.31
N LEU A 39 12.52 -6.43 -5.32
CA LEU A 39 12.05 -5.05 -5.17
C LEU A 39 10.59 -5.00 -4.72
N SER A 40 9.72 -5.85 -5.28
CA SER A 40 8.32 -5.95 -4.86
C SER A 40 8.20 -6.37 -3.40
N PHE A 41 8.99 -7.36 -2.97
CA PHE A 41 9.02 -7.81 -1.58
C PHE A 41 9.45 -6.68 -0.64
N ALA A 42 10.55 -5.99 -0.96
CA ALA A 42 11.01 -4.84 -0.18
C ALA A 42 9.97 -3.70 -0.16
N TRP A 43 9.31 -3.45 -1.29
CA TRP A 43 8.29 -2.42 -1.42
C TRP A 43 7.06 -2.68 -0.56
N VAL A 44 6.57 -3.93 -0.53
CA VAL A 44 5.45 -4.32 0.35
C VAL A 44 5.81 -4.05 1.81
N ILE A 45 7.04 -4.35 2.24
CA ILE A 45 7.51 -4.07 3.61
C ILE A 45 7.53 -2.57 3.88
N VAL A 46 8.08 -1.77 2.96
CA VAL A 46 8.13 -0.31 3.10
C VAL A 46 6.74 0.30 3.18
N VAL A 47 5.83 -0.07 2.27
CA VAL A 47 4.45 0.44 2.27
C VAL A 47 3.72 0.01 3.54
N SER A 48 3.89 -1.23 3.98
CA SER A 48 3.30 -1.72 5.23
C SER A 48 3.83 -0.97 6.46
N TYR A 49 5.15 -0.73 6.52
CA TYR A 49 5.77 0.03 7.61
C TYR A 49 5.27 1.48 7.65
N VAL A 50 5.23 2.15 6.50
CA VAL A 50 4.72 3.52 6.37
C VAL A 50 3.25 3.56 6.76
N TYR A 51 2.44 2.61 6.29
CA TYR A 51 1.03 2.50 6.62
C TYR A 51 0.81 2.34 8.13
N ILE A 52 1.51 1.40 8.78
CA ILE A 52 1.39 1.20 10.24
C ILE A 52 1.85 2.45 11.00
N LYS A 53 2.94 3.09 10.56
CA LYS A 53 3.47 4.29 11.21
C LYS A 53 2.50 5.47 11.11
N PHE A 54 1.88 5.70 9.94
CA PHE A 54 0.89 6.76 9.76
C PHE A 54 -0.46 6.44 10.42
N ASN A 55 -0.92 5.19 10.35
CA ASN A 55 -2.17 4.77 10.97
C ASN A 55 -2.10 4.74 12.51
N ARG A 56 -0.90 4.69 13.11
CA ARG A 56 -0.69 4.88 14.55
C ARG A 56 -0.83 6.34 15.02
N TRP A 57 -0.76 7.29 14.09
CA TRP A 57 -0.85 8.73 14.38
C TRP A 57 -2.28 9.29 14.19
N TYR A 58 -3.22 8.47 13.73
CA TYR A 58 -4.66 8.75 13.66
C TYR A 58 -5.41 7.94 14.73
#